data_AF-A0A6M5YJ76-F1
#
_entry.id   AF-A0A6M5YJ76-F1
#
_cell.length_a   1.000
_cell.length_b   1.000
_cell.length_c   1.000
_cell.angle_alpha   90.00
_cell.angle_beta   90.00
_cell.angle_gamma   90.00
#
_symmetry.space_group_name_H-M   'P 1'
#
loop_
_entity.id
_entity.type
_entity.pdbx_description
1 polymer ?
#
loop_
_entity_poly.entity_id
_entity_poly.type
_entity_poly.pdbx_seq_one_letter_code
_entity_poly.pdbx_strand_id
1 'polypeptide(L)' 'MANVLIGATGSVAAVRVPALFDALTAAGHTVKIVATDAATYFFDTAPFRGLGSRPSPLAGEGGGASPPGEGGAGLR' A
#
# COMPACT_ATOMS: atom_id res chain seq x y z
N MET A 1 13.51 -6.76 8.33
CA MET A 1 12.30 -6.18 7.72
C MET A 1 11.27 -5.96 8.81
N ALA A 2 10.75 -4.73 8.95
CA ALA A 2 9.78 -4.38 10.00
C ALA A 2 8.58 -3.63 9.39
N ASN A 3 7.44 -3.68 10.08
CA ASN A 3 6.27 -2.86 9.76
C ASN A 3 6.33 -1.60 10.60
N VAL A 4 6.34 -0.44 9.96
CA VAL A 4 6.45 0.86 10.63
C VAL A 4 5.22 1.69 10.29
N LEU A 5 4.59 2.24 11.34
CA LEU A 5 3.51 3.22 11.22
C LEU A 5 4.04 4.56 11.70
N ILE A 6 4.07 5.55 10.80
CA ILE A 6 4.43 6.93 11.13
C ILE A 6 3.15 7.70 11.40
N GLY A 7 2.99 8.18 12.64
CA GLY A 7 1.95 9.12 13.02
C GLY A 7 2.46 10.55 12.91
N ALA A 8 1.79 11.40 12.13
CA ALA A 8 2.13 12.80 11.95
C ALA A 8 1.01 13.72 12.44
N THR A 9 1.36 14.72 13.26
CA THR A 9 0.46 15.76 13.79
C THR A 9 0.90 17.15 13.32
N GLY A 10 0.13 18.19 13.67
CA GLY A 10 0.38 19.59 13.27
C GLY A 10 1.60 20.24 13.94
N SER A 11 2.79 19.70 13.69
CA SER A 11 4.09 20.23 14.13
C SER A 11 4.93 20.62 12.92
N VAL A 12 5.79 21.64 13.06
CA VAL A 12 6.76 22.02 12.02
C VAL A 12 7.67 20.84 11.65
N ALA A 13 7.93 19.90 12.57
CA ALA A 13 8.70 18.69 12.26
C ALA A 13 8.04 17.79 11.18
N ALA A 14 6.73 17.94 10.94
CA ALA A 14 5.99 17.17 9.94
C ALA A 14 6.54 17.36 8.52
N VAL A 15 7.23 18.48 8.23
CA VAL A 15 7.90 18.70 6.93
C VAL A 15 8.96 17.62 6.61
N ARG A 16 9.44 16.87 7.61
CA ARG A 16 10.44 15.81 7.45
C ARG A 16 9.83 14.42 7.24
N VAL A 17 8.51 14.28 7.34
CA VAL A 17 7.82 12.99 7.17
C VAL A 17 8.12 12.32 5.82
N PRO A 18 8.14 13.03 4.68
CA PRO A 18 8.51 12.42 3.39
C PRO A 18 9.92 11.83 3.40
N ALA A 19 10.91 12.59 3.89
CA ALA A 19 12.30 12.14 3.97
C ALA A 19 12.47 10.92 4.92
N LEU A 20 11.71 10.90 6.02
CA LEU A 20 11.70 9.77 6.95
C LEU A 20 11.08 8.51 6.31
N PHE A 21 9.99 8.68 5.54
CA PHE A 21 9.36 7.59 4.80
C PHE A 21 10.33 6.98 3.78
N ASP A 22 11.02 7.82 3.01
CA ASP A 22 12.00 7.39 2.01
C ASP A 22 13.16 6.64 2.67
N ALA A 23 13.70 7.18 3.77
CA ALA A 23 14.81 6.54 4.50
C ALA A 23 14.43 5.16 5.05
N LEU A 24 13.25 5.03 5.65
CA LEU A 24 12.77 3.77 6.20
C LEU A 24 12.43 2.75 5.10
N THR A 25 11.86 3.21 3.99
CA THR A 25 11.57 2.35 2.83
C THR A 25 12.86 1.87 2.18
N ALA A 26 13.84 2.76 1.99
CA ALA A 26 15.17 2.41 1.47
C ALA A 26 15.93 1.42 2.37
N ALA A 27 15.70 1.47 3.68
CA ALA A 27 16.22 0.49 4.65
C ALA A 27 15.49 -0.87 4.60
N GLY A 28 14.49 -1.04 3.73
CA GLY A 28 13.75 -2.30 3.55
C GLY A 28 12.62 -2.51 4.56
N HIS A 29 12.09 -1.44 5.15
CA HIS A 29 10.89 -1.51 5.99
C HIS A 29 9.62 -1.33 5.14
N THR A 30 8.51 -1.92 5.61
CA THR A 30 7.18 -1.60 5.08
C THR A 30 6.62 -0.45 5.91
N VAL A 31 6.37 0.70 5.28
CA VAL A 31 6.02 1.93 5.97
C VAL A 31 4.61 2.38 5.59
N LYS A 32 3.84 2.86 6.57
CA LYS A 32 2.56 3.54 6.37
C LYS A 32 2.57 4.87 7.11
N ILE A 33 1.85 5.85 6.58
CA ILE A 33 1.68 7.17 7.21
C ILE A 33 0.22 7.35 7.60
N VAL A 34 -0.01 7.81 8.82
CA VAL A 34 -1.30 8.35 9.29
C VAL A 34 -1.05 9.78 9.73
N ALA A 35 -1.76 10.72 9.12
CA ALA A 35 -1.60 12.15 9.34
C ALA A 35 -2.92 12.75 9.80
N THR A 36 -2.88 13.65 10.78
CA THR A 36 -4.01 14.54 11.08
C THR A 36 -4.16 15.60 10.00
N ASP A 37 -5.34 16.19 9.84
CA ASP A 37 -5.57 17.30 8.90
C ASP A 37 -4.59 18.47 9.10
N ALA A 38 -4.22 18.79 10.35
CA ALA A 38 -3.23 19.84 10.62
C ALA A 38 -1.82 19.50 10.08
N ALA A 39 -1.47 18.21 9.99
CA ALA A 39 -0.19 17.78 9.47
C ALA A 39 -0.12 17.89 7.94
N THR A 40 -1.26 17.76 7.25
CA THR A 40 -1.31 17.83 5.77
C THR A 40 -1.06 19.24 5.24
N TYR A 41 -1.05 20.26 6.10
CA TYR A 41 -0.53 21.58 5.76
C TYR A 41 0.96 21.54 5.41
N PHE A 42 1.73 20.65 6.03
CA PHE A 42 3.19 20.60 5.91
C PHE A 42 3.69 19.66 4.81
N PHE A 43 2.87 18.70 4.34
CA PHE A 43 3.24 17.78 3.27
C PHE A 43 2.01 17.13 2.61
N ASP A 44 2.14 16.73 1.35
CA ASP A 44 1.10 16.00 0.62
C ASP A 44 1.09 14.51 1.01
N THR A 45 -0.10 13.96 1.26
CA THR A 45 -0.29 12.55 1.62
C THR A 45 -0.57 11.64 0.43
N ALA A 46 -0.92 12.20 -0.73
CA ALA A 46 -1.26 11.44 -1.93
C ALA A 46 -0.15 10.47 -2.38
N PRO A 47 1.15 10.84 -2.35
CA PRO A 47 2.23 9.94 -2.78
C PRO A 47 2.38 8.67 -1.93
N PHE A 48 1.87 8.67 -0.70
CA PHE A 48 1.99 7.52 0.22
C PHE A 48 0.81 6.56 0.14
N ARG A 49 -0.25 6.90 -0.60
CA ARG A 49 -1.42 6.04 -0.77
C ARG A 49 -1.08 4.87 -1.71
N GLY A 50 -1.01 3.66 -1.16
CA GLY A 50 -0.87 2.41 -1.93
C GLY A 50 0.47 1.69 -1.80
N LEU A 51 1.53 2.36 -1.30
CA LEU A 51 2.86 1.73 -1.12
C LEU A 51 2.95 0.76 0.08
N GLY A 52 1.93 0.72 0.94
CA GLY A 52 1.89 -0.11 2.16
C GLY A 52 1.03 -1.38 2.05
N SER A 53 0.51 -1.71 0.87
CA SER A 53 -0.37 -2.87 0.69
C SER A 53 0.45 -4.14 0.56
N ARG A 54 0.59 -4.91 1.64
CA ARG A 54 0.91 -6.33 1.50
C ARG A 54 -0.28 -7.01 0.80
N PRO A 55 -0.06 -7.93 -0.16
CA PRO A 55 -1.11 -8.85 -0.55
C PRO A 55 -1.59 -9.60 0.71
N SER A 56 -2.90 -9.74 0.86
CA SER A 56 -3.48 -10.49 1.97
C SER A 56 -2.92 -11.92 1.96
N PRO A 57 -2.43 -12.45 3.10
CA PRO A 57 -2.04 -13.86 3.18
C PRO A 57 -3.22 -14.81 2.90
N LEU A 58 -4.46 -14.30 2.97
CA LEU A 58 -5.70 -15.05 2.72
C LEU A 58 -6.19 -14.95 1.27
N ALA A 59 -5.49 -14.24 0.37
CA ALA A 59 -5.88 -14.13 -1.03
C ALA A 59 -5.43 -15.33 -1.91
N GLY A 60 -4.83 -16.36 -1.31
CA GLY A 60 -4.19 -17.48 -2.00
C GLY A 60 -4.92 -18.83 -1.96
N GLU A 61 -6.11 -18.94 -1.38
CA GLU A 61 -6.88 -20.20 -1.35
C GLU A 61 -8.27 -19.98 -1.94
N GLY A 62 -8.31 -19.97 -3.26
CA GLY A 62 -9.54 -19.97 -4.07
C GLY A 62 -9.30 -20.78 -5.32
N GLY A 63 -9.08 -22.10 -5.15
CA GLY A 63 -9.03 -23.05 -6.25
C GLY A 63 -10.37 -23.08 -6.98
N GLY A 64 -10.28 -22.94 -8.31
CA GLY A 64 -11.39 -23.09 -9.23
C GLY A 64 -10.82 -23.23 -10.62
N ALA A 65 -10.16 -24.37 -10.87
CA ALA A 65 -9.76 -24.77 -12.20
C ALA A 65 -10.99 -24.72 -13.13
N SER A 66 -10.94 -23.85 -14.14
CA SER A 66 -11.84 -23.96 -15.28
C SER A 66 -11.59 -25.31 -15.94
N PRO A 67 -12.64 -26.14 -16.17
CA PRO A 67 -12.45 -27.39 -16.90
C PRO A 67 -12.03 -27.13 -18.35
N PRO A 68 -11.37 -28.11 -19.00
CA PRO A 68 -10.93 -27.99 -20.38
C PRO A 68 -12.15 -28.02 -21.33
N GLY A 69 -11.97 -27.39 -22.49
CA GLY A 69 -13.05 -27.04 -23.41
C GLY A 69 -13.94 -28.19 -23.86
N GLU A 70 -15.23 -27.90 -23.93
CA GLU A 70 -16.18 -28.61 -24.77
C GLU A 70 -16.23 -27.91 -26.13
N GLY A 71 -15.72 -28.58 -27.16
CA GLY A 71 -16.02 -28.26 -28.55
C GLY A 71 -17.44 -28.71 -28.90
N GLY A 72 -18.14 -27.94 -29.74
CA GLY A 72 -19.46 -28.34 -30.23
C GLY A 72 -20.13 -27.31 -31.13
N ALA A 73 -19.87 -27.45 -32.43
CA ALA A 73 -20.80 -27.32 -33.56
C ALA A 73 -21.90 -26.23 -33.59
N GLY A 74 -21.93 -25.49 -34.71
CA GLY A 74 -23.12 -24.79 -35.21
C GLY A 74 -22.77 -23.60 -36.09
N LEU A 75 -22.43 -23.81 -37.37
CA LEU A 75 -23.32 -23.44 -38.49
C LEU A 75 -24.47 -22.49 -38.09
N ARG A 76 -24.34 -21.21 -38.42
CA ARG A 76 -25.12 -20.52 -39.48
C ARG A 76 -24.75 -19.05 -39.57
#